data_AF-A0A8J3N280-F1
#
_entry.id   AF-A0A8J3N280-F1
#
_cell.length_a   1.000
_cell.length_b   1.000
_cell.length_c   1.000
_cell.angle_alpha   90.00
_cell.angle_beta   90.00
_cell.angle_gamma   90.00
#
_symmetry.space_group_name_H-M   'P 1'
#
loop_
_entity.id
_entity.type
_entity.pdbx_description
1 polymer ?
#
loop_
_entity_poly.entity_id
_entity_poly.type
_entity_poly.pdbx_seq_one_letter_code
_entity_poly.pdbx_strand_id
1 'polypeptide(L)'
;MEAETSTRKGAAQSEGDSTLLSARSLYQHDPLLVLLKDKLHLATVWIVVGGFVVVGFCFFLLAPLFQSRFQPSVSPGDMFEVLLFTLGTTLSLLIYLLLPSWMASIFNSLKTNGVIGPSRREPANAMSYARFLEHMISRMDSWWWSLAIGVLALFYFLYGIFILAPQSLTVSPWLLLVSFLTITFPAFYTFVFGLLRMILLLSFLNQLFALFSIRVRPLSPDSSGGLAALGQLGWMGAAIMVASTLFLLAFHEFPPISLSPYDIAGATISYLTLLIVLAIGWLALPHQVMVRARNQQLQPLTEEYERMLVETRPTADEEAAQIVAGTERLAALKQRYELVQETFPIWPVQVVEMRRLAVAWLLPALMALLPSIFDVFTRK
;
A
#
# COMPACT_ATOMS: atom_id res chain seq x y z
N MET A 1 38.12 -38.90 8.29
CA MET A 1 37.95 -37.55 7.69
C MET A 1 36.54 -37.30 7.13
N GLU A 2 35.54 -38.16 7.35
CA GLU A 2 34.15 -37.94 6.89
C GLU A 2 33.17 -37.53 7.99
N ALA A 3 33.61 -37.43 9.26
CA ALA A 3 32.74 -37.11 10.40
C ALA A 3 32.60 -35.60 10.69
N GLU A 4 33.48 -34.74 10.17
CA GLU A 4 33.45 -33.28 10.45
C GLU A 4 32.60 -32.47 9.47
N THR A 5 32.23 -33.03 8.31
CA THR A 5 31.37 -32.37 7.31
C THR A 5 29.88 -32.45 7.63
N SER A 6 29.47 -33.36 8.52
CA SER A 6 28.06 -33.53 8.91
C SER A 6 27.61 -32.50 9.96
N THR A 7 28.49 -32.15 10.91
CA THR A 7 28.14 -31.25 12.02
C THR A 7 27.97 -29.79 11.58
N ARG A 8 28.58 -29.37 10.46
CA ARG A 8 28.46 -28.00 9.94
C ARG A 8 27.18 -27.74 9.13
N LYS A 9 26.49 -28.78 8.65
CA LYS A 9 25.19 -28.64 7.98
C LYS A 9 24.02 -28.45 8.96
N GLY A 10 24.12 -28.99 10.17
CA GLY A 10 23.07 -28.85 11.20
C GLY A 10 22.97 -27.45 11.82
N ALA A 11 24.10 -26.75 12.00
CA ALA A 11 24.09 -25.41 12.59
C ALA A 11 23.54 -24.31 11.65
N ALA A 12 23.66 -24.48 10.33
CA ALA A 12 23.18 -23.50 9.35
C ALA A 12 21.66 -23.59 9.07
N GLN A 13 21.01 -24.70 9.43
CA GLN A 13 19.56 -24.88 9.23
C GLN A 13 18.72 -24.41 10.43
N SER A 14 19.29 -24.30 11.63
CA SER A 14 18.56 -23.85 12.83
C SER A 14 18.38 -22.33 12.95
N GLU A 15 19.12 -21.51 12.19
CA GLU A 15 18.94 -20.05 12.13
C GLU A 15 17.86 -19.61 11.12
N GLY A 16 17.29 -20.53 10.34
CA GLY A 16 16.34 -20.22 9.26
C GLY A 16 14.92 -19.90 9.74
N ASP A 17 14.44 -20.57 10.79
CA ASP A 17 13.02 -20.55 11.18
C ASP A 17 12.64 -19.38 12.10
N SER A 18 13.59 -18.68 12.72
CA SER A 18 13.29 -17.59 13.66
C SER A 18 13.02 -16.22 13.02
N THR A 19 12.92 -16.13 11.69
CA THR A 19 12.87 -14.83 10.97
C THR A 19 11.53 -14.48 10.32
N LEU A 20 10.48 -15.27 10.54
CA LEU A 20 9.14 -14.90 10.04
C LEU A 20 8.55 -13.76 10.87
N LEU A 21 8.10 -12.73 10.17
CA LEU A 21 7.48 -11.56 10.77
C LEU A 21 6.06 -11.91 11.24
N SER A 22 5.76 -11.66 12.51
CA SER A 22 4.41 -11.78 13.03
C SER A 22 3.64 -10.48 12.83
N ALA A 23 2.35 -10.55 12.53
CA ALA A 23 1.51 -9.36 12.47
C ALA A 23 1.53 -8.60 13.82
N ARG A 24 1.57 -9.33 14.94
CA ARG A 24 1.52 -8.78 16.30
C ARG A 24 2.71 -7.89 16.64
N SER A 25 3.90 -8.18 16.10
CA SER A 25 5.08 -7.34 16.35
C SER A 25 4.99 -5.96 15.69
N LEU A 26 4.03 -5.72 14.79
CA LEU A 26 3.87 -4.43 14.10
C LEU A 26 2.86 -3.48 14.78
N TYR A 27 2.25 -3.89 15.91
CA TYR A 27 1.22 -3.09 16.60
C TYR A 27 1.20 -3.22 18.13
N GLN A 28 2.27 -3.69 18.78
CA GLN A 28 2.28 -3.84 20.25
C GLN A 28 2.10 -2.51 21.00
N HIS A 29 2.47 -1.38 20.39
CA HIS A 29 2.29 -0.04 20.96
C HIS A 29 1.09 0.72 20.36
N ASP A 30 0.25 0.05 19.59
CA ASP A 30 -0.99 0.60 19.06
C ASP A 30 -2.14 0.29 20.04
N PRO A 31 -2.60 1.27 20.83
CA PRO A 31 -3.56 1.01 21.91
C PRO A 31 -4.89 0.44 21.40
N LEU A 32 -5.33 0.84 20.21
CA LEU A 32 -6.60 0.42 19.65
C LEU A 32 -6.53 -1.02 19.16
N LEU A 33 -5.46 -1.40 18.43
CA LEU A 33 -5.26 -2.79 18.03
C LEU A 33 -5.02 -3.71 19.22
N VAL A 34 -4.20 -3.30 20.19
CA VAL A 34 -3.95 -4.10 21.42
C VAL A 34 -5.25 -4.33 22.18
N LEU A 35 -6.08 -3.29 22.35
CA LEU A 35 -7.36 -3.45 23.02
C LEU A 35 -8.28 -4.42 22.25
N LEU A 36 -8.47 -4.20 20.95
CA LEU A 36 -9.43 -4.96 20.16
C LEU A 36 -8.99 -6.40 19.88
N LYS A 37 -7.71 -6.62 19.59
CA LYS A 37 -7.15 -7.94 19.19
C LYS A 37 -6.57 -8.73 20.35
N ASP A 38 -5.78 -8.09 21.21
CA ASP A 38 -5.04 -8.81 22.25
C ASP A 38 -5.82 -8.92 23.56
N LYS A 39 -6.61 -7.90 23.91
CA LYS A 39 -7.37 -7.89 25.19
C LYS A 39 -8.78 -8.43 25.01
N LEU A 40 -9.49 -8.02 23.96
CA LEU A 40 -10.87 -8.43 23.70
C LEU A 40 -10.97 -9.66 22.78
N HIS A 41 -9.86 -10.09 22.15
CA HIS A 41 -9.82 -11.24 21.23
C HIS A 41 -10.87 -11.19 20.11
N LEU A 42 -11.22 -9.99 19.63
CA LEU A 42 -12.26 -9.84 18.62
C LEU A 42 -11.76 -10.22 17.22
N ALA A 43 -12.55 -11.05 16.53
CA ALA A 43 -12.34 -11.30 15.10
C ALA A 43 -12.52 -10.00 14.30
N THR A 44 -11.76 -9.83 13.21
CA THR A 44 -11.79 -8.61 12.38
C THR A 44 -13.21 -8.27 11.93
N VAL A 45 -13.99 -9.29 11.53
CA VAL A 45 -15.38 -9.13 11.09
C VAL A 45 -16.24 -8.49 12.17
N TRP A 46 -16.14 -8.94 13.42
CA TRP A 46 -16.93 -8.39 14.54
C TRP A 46 -16.55 -6.96 14.88
N ILE A 47 -15.26 -6.60 14.78
CA ILE A 47 -14.81 -5.22 14.99
C ILE A 47 -15.40 -4.31 13.90
N VAL A 48 -15.37 -4.74 12.64
CA VAL A 48 -15.86 -3.95 11.50
C VAL A 48 -17.37 -3.79 11.54
N VAL A 49 -18.12 -4.87 11.81
CA VAL A 49 -19.58 -4.83 11.98
C VAL A 49 -19.95 -3.95 13.18
N GLY A 50 -19.24 -4.11 14.31
CA GLY A 50 -19.43 -3.28 15.49
C GLY A 50 -19.17 -1.79 15.20
N GLY A 51 -18.09 -1.48 14.49
CA GLY A 51 -17.77 -0.11 14.06
C GLY A 51 -18.85 0.48 13.15
N PHE A 52 -19.32 -0.28 12.16
CA PHE A 52 -20.41 0.14 11.27
C PHE A 52 -21.70 0.44 12.04
N VAL A 53 -22.09 -0.48 12.94
CA VAL A 53 -23.31 -0.34 13.76
C VAL A 53 -23.19 0.85 14.70
N VAL A 54 -22.06 1.00 15.41
CA VAL A 54 -21.85 2.12 16.35
C VAL A 54 -21.86 3.45 15.61
N VAL A 55 -21.13 3.59 14.51
CA VAL A 55 -21.08 4.84 13.75
C VAL A 55 -22.47 5.18 13.19
N GLY A 56 -23.12 4.23 12.50
CA GLY A 56 -24.45 4.43 11.95
C GLY A 56 -25.48 4.76 13.04
N PHE A 57 -25.50 3.99 14.13
CA PHE A 57 -26.41 4.22 15.24
C PHE A 57 -26.18 5.56 15.93
N CYS A 58 -24.92 5.97 16.13
CA CYS A 58 -24.62 7.30 16.68
C CYS A 58 -25.14 8.40 15.75
N PHE A 59 -24.98 8.30 14.43
CA PHE A 59 -25.58 9.28 13.52
C PHE A 59 -27.11 9.29 13.59
N PHE A 60 -27.77 8.13 13.59
CA PHE A 60 -29.23 8.04 13.66
C PHE A 60 -29.81 8.51 14.99
N LEU A 61 -29.15 8.23 16.11
CA LEU A 61 -29.60 8.70 17.43
C LEU A 61 -29.30 10.17 17.66
N LEU A 62 -28.15 10.65 17.18
CA LEU A 62 -27.78 12.05 17.36
C LEU A 62 -28.55 12.95 16.39
N ALA A 63 -28.93 12.47 15.20
CA ALA A 63 -29.65 13.26 14.20
C ALA A 63 -30.92 13.95 14.75
N PRO A 64 -31.85 13.29 15.47
CA PRO A 64 -32.99 13.95 16.11
C PRO A 64 -32.61 15.05 17.12
N LEU A 65 -31.49 14.86 17.84
CA LEU A 65 -31.01 15.85 18.81
C LEU A 65 -30.48 17.10 18.10
N PHE A 66 -29.84 16.93 16.94
CA PHE A 66 -29.48 18.03 16.04
C PHE A 66 -30.71 18.67 15.37
N GLN A 67 -31.73 17.88 15.03
CA GLN A 67 -32.96 18.31 14.37
C GLN A 67 -33.93 19.07 15.27
N SER A 68 -33.87 18.97 16.60
CA SER A 68 -34.76 19.76 17.47
C SER A 68 -34.65 21.29 17.27
N ARG A 69 -33.65 21.77 16.52
CA ARG A 69 -33.48 23.17 16.09
C ARG A 69 -33.47 23.41 14.56
N PHE A 70 -33.49 22.37 13.72
CA PHE A 70 -33.46 22.47 12.24
C PHE A 70 -34.60 21.64 11.63
N GLN A 71 -35.07 22.01 10.44
CA GLN A 71 -36.35 21.57 9.87
C GLN A 71 -36.68 20.06 10.05
N PRO A 72 -37.96 19.71 10.35
CA PRO A 72 -38.37 18.39 10.84
C PRO A 72 -38.29 17.23 9.83
N SER A 73 -37.78 17.45 8.61
CA SER A 73 -37.64 16.41 7.60
C SER A 73 -36.17 16.11 7.35
N VAL A 74 -35.71 14.91 7.75
CA VAL A 74 -34.45 14.35 7.26
C VAL A 74 -34.55 14.32 5.74
N SER A 75 -33.68 15.05 5.04
CA SER A 75 -33.66 14.98 3.58
C SER A 75 -33.06 13.62 3.17
N PRO A 76 -33.48 13.02 2.04
CA PRO A 76 -32.79 11.84 1.51
C PRO A 76 -31.28 12.05 1.27
N GLY A 77 -30.84 13.30 1.05
CA GLY A 77 -29.43 13.67 0.93
C GLY A 77 -28.67 13.43 2.24
N ASP A 78 -29.20 13.91 3.36
CA ASP A 78 -28.58 13.78 4.69
C ASP A 78 -28.36 12.30 5.05
N MET A 79 -29.32 11.43 4.71
CA MET A 79 -29.19 9.98 4.95
C MET A 79 -28.10 9.35 4.07
N PHE A 80 -27.97 9.81 2.83
CA PHE A 80 -26.95 9.33 1.90
C PHE A 80 -25.54 9.73 2.36
N GLU A 81 -25.36 10.95 2.86
CA GLU A 81 -24.09 11.43 3.42
C GLU A 81 -23.65 10.63 4.65
N VAL A 82 -24.57 10.42 5.60
CA VAL A 82 -24.32 9.58 6.78
C VAL A 82 -23.92 8.18 6.35
N LEU A 83 -24.56 7.62 5.32
CA LEU A 83 -24.20 6.33 4.76
C LEU A 83 -22.80 6.36 4.16
N LEU A 84 -22.45 7.35 3.34
CA LEU A 84 -21.12 7.50 2.75
C LEU A 84 -20.03 7.63 3.82
N PHE A 85 -20.25 8.45 4.85
CA PHE A 85 -19.32 8.61 5.96
C PHE A 85 -19.16 7.28 6.71
N THR A 86 -20.27 6.60 7.05
CA THR A 86 -20.25 5.32 7.75
C THR A 86 -19.49 4.26 6.94
N LEU A 87 -19.68 4.21 5.63
CA LEU A 87 -18.94 3.32 4.73
C LEU A 87 -17.45 3.68 4.68
N GLY A 88 -17.12 4.98 4.58
CA GLY A 88 -15.73 5.46 4.61
C GLY A 88 -15.00 5.09 5.90
N THR A 89 -15.63 5.32 7.06
CA THR A 89 -15.10 4.93 8.38
C THR A 89 -14.94 3.43 8.50
N THR A 90 -15.93 2.65 8.07
CA THR A 90 -15.89 1.19 8.16
C THR A 90 -14.79 0.61 7.27
N LEU A 91 -14.63 1.15 6.06
CA LEU A 91 -13.57 0.75 5.15
C LEU A 91 -12.19 1.15 5.70
N SER A 92 -12.04 2.36 6.25
CA SER A 92 -10.81 2.80 6.90
C SER A 92 -10.43 1.91 8.09
N LEU A 93 -11.40 1.57 8.93
CA LEU A 93 -11.22 0.64 10.05
C LEU A 93 -10.79 -0.74 9.56
N LEU A 94 -11.44 -1.29 8.52
CA LEU A 94 -11.06 -2.57 7.93
C LEU A 94 -9.62 -2.56 7.44
N ILE A 95 -9.22 -1.53 6.68
CA ILE A 95 -7.85 -1.37 6.17
C ILE A 95 -6.86 -1.32 7.34
N TYR A 96 -7.14 -0.49 8.34
CA TYR A 96 -6.32 -0.34 9.54
C TYR A 96 -6.12 -1.67 10.30
N LEU A 97 -7.18 -2.47 10.44
CA LEU A 97 -7.11 -3.77 11.11
C LEU A 97 -6.34 -4.82 10.32
N LEU A 98 -6.43 -4.80 8.98
CA LEU A 98 -5.78 -5.78 8.12
C LEU A 98 -4.31 -5.45 7.82
N LEU A 99 -3.93 -4.17 7.91
CA LEU A 99 -2.62 -3.68 7.51
C LEU A 99 -1.45 -4.47 8.11
N PRO A 100 -1.37 -4.70 9.44
CA PRO A 100 -0.22 -5.41 10.02
C PRO A 100 -0.09 -6.85 9.50
N SER A 101 -1.22 -7.53 9.26
CA SER A 101 -1.22 -8.89 8.72
C SER A 101 -0.75 -8.94 7.27
N TRP A 102 -1.18 -7.98 6.46
CA TRP A 102 -0.74 -7.86 5.07
C TRP A 102 0.74 -7.53 4.97
N MET A 103 1.23 -6.63 5.82
CA MET A 103 2.67 -6.31 5.88
C MET A 103 3.52 -7.52 6.23
N ALA A 104 3.14 -8.25 7.29
CA ALA A 104 3.79 -9.50 7.65
C ALA A 104 3.78 -10.50 6.48
N SER A 105 2.62 -10.68 5.85
CA SER A 105 2.45 -11.55 4.68
C SER A 105 3.37 -11.18 3.52
N ILE A 106 3.53 -9.88 3.21
CA ILE A 106 4.37 -9.41 2.11
C ILE A 106 5.83 -9.74 2.37
N PHE A 107 6.38 -9.36 3.52
CA PHE A 107 7.79 -9.63 3.82
C PHE A 107 8.07 -11.13 3.94
N ASN A 108 7.16 -11.89 4.56
CA ASN A 108 7.27 -13.34 4.65
C ASN A 108 7.23 -13.96 3.25
N SER A 109 6.29 -13.56 2.38
CA SER A 109 6.18 -14.07 1.01
C SER A 109 7.43 -13.78 0.18
N LEU A 110 7.98 -12.55 0.26
CA LEU A 110 9.23 -12.20 -0.43
C LEU A 110 10.41 -13.06 0.06
N LYS A 111 10.45 -13.37 1.37
CA LYS A 111 11.47 -14.22 1.95
C LYS A 111 11.30 -15.70 1.57
N THR A 112 10.11 -16.26 1.70
CA THR A 112 9.79 -17.67 1.41
C THR A 112 9.93 -17.97 -0.09
N ASN A 113 9.55 -17.03 -0.94
CA ASN A 113 9.75 -17.13 -2.40
C ASN A 113 11.23 -16.94 -2.80
N GLY A 114 12.13 -16.67 -1.84
CA GLY A 114 13.56 -16.46 -2.09
C GLY A 114 13.85 -15.31 -3.04
N VAL A 115 12.97 -14.30 -3.04
CA VAL A 115 13.14 -13.05 -3.81
C VAL A 115 14.24 -12.19 -3.19
N ILE A 116 14.37 -12.24 -1.86
CA ILE A 116 15.39 -11.50 -1.11
C ILE A 116 16.71 -12.28 -1.15
N GLY A 117 17.67 -11.79 -1.92
CA GLY A 117 19.04 -12.30 -2.02
C GLY A 117 20.00 -11.72 -0.98
N PRO A 118 21.32 -11.94 -1.12
CA PRO A 118 22.33 -11.35 -0.24
C PRO A 118 22.31 -9.82 -0.28
N SER A 119 22.83 -9.20 0.79
CA SER A 119 23.03 -7.75 0.84
C SER A 119 23.92 -7.28 -0.31
N ARG A 120 23.61 -6.12 -0.89
CA ARG A 120 24.42 -5.50 -1.95
C ARG A 120 25.67 -4.81 -1.43
N ARG A 121 25.74 -4.53 -0.12
CA ARG A 121 26.88 -3.85 0.51
C ARG A 121 28.00 -4.84 0.81
N GLU A 122 29.22 -4.32 0.86
CA GLU A 122 30.41 -5.08 1.25
C GLU A 122 30.22 -5.78 2.61
N PRO A 123 30.88 -6.93 2.85
CA PRO A 123 30.64 -7.78 4.02
C PRO A 123 30.74 -7.04 5.36
N ALA A 124 31.67 -6.09 5.47
CA ALA A 124 31.89 -5.31 6.69
C ALA A 124 30.68 -4.44 7.09
N ASN A 125 29.85 -4.03 6.13
CA ASN A 125 28.70 -3.15 6.32
C ASN A 125 27.37 -3.81 5.87
N ALA A 126 27.37 -5.12 5.67
CA ALA A 126 26.20 -5.86 5.22
C ALA A 126 25.16 -5.92 6.35
N MET A 127 24.03 -5.22 6.14
CA MET A 127 22.88 -5.35 7.02
C MET A 127 22.23 -6.72 6.79
N SER A 128 22.15 -7.54 7.84
CA SER A 128 21.41 -8.79 7.78
C SER A 128 19.92 -8.54 7.64
N TYR A 129 19.19 -9.45 7.00
CA TYR A 129 17.74 -9.34 6.86
C TYR A 129 17.01 -9.27 8.21
N ALA A 130 17.50 -10.02 9.21
CA ALA A 130 16.97 -9.98 10.57
C ALA A 130 17.11 -8.58 11.21
N ARG A 131 18.28 -7.95 11.11
CA ARG A 131 18.50 -6.57 11.59
C ARG A 131 17.63 -5.55 10.85
N PHE A 132 17.42 -5.75 9.54
CA PHE A 132 16.50 -4.92 8.76
C PHE A 132 15.06 -5.05 9.29
N LEU A 133 14.58 -6.27 9.55
CA LEU A 133 13.24 -6.49 10.12
C LEU A 133 13.10 -5.91 11.52
N GLU A 134 14.10 -6.07 12.38
CA GLU A 134 14.12 -5.46 13.71
C GLU A 134 14.06 -3.93 13.63
N HIS A 135 14.84 -3.34 12.71
CA HIS A 135 14.81 -1.90 12.44
C HIS A 135 13.41 -1.46 11.97
N MET A 136 12.79 -2.21 11.06
CA MET A 136 11.44 -1.95 10.60
C MET A 136 10.43 -2.03 11.75
N ILE A 137 10.43 -3.11 12.53
CA ILE A 137 9.54 -3.32 13.67
C ILE A 137 9.68 -2.16 14.66
N SER A 138 10.91 -1.82 15.09
CA SER A 138 11.14 -0.74 16.06
C SER A 138 10.63 0.63 15.61
N ARG A 139 10.67 0.90 14.30
CA ARG A 139 10.17 2.15 13.71
C ARG A 139 8.65 2.14 13.55
N MET A 140 8.10 1.00 13.14
CA MET A 140 6.67 0.85 12.89
C MET A 140 5.84 0.77 14.17
N ASP A 141 6.37 0.07 15.16
CA ASP A 141 5.75 -0.16 16.46
C ASP A 141 6.19 0.89 17.49
N SER A 142 6.39 2.13 17.05
CA SER A 142 6.78 3.23 17.93
C SER A 142 5.54 3.88 18.54
N TRP A 143 5.49 3.94 19.88
CA TRP A 143 4.42 4.62 20.62
C TRP A 143 4.29 6.11 20.27
N TRP A 144 5.37 6.73 19.77
CA TRP A 144 5.37 8.12 19.30
C TRP A 144 4.37 8.37 18.18
N TRP A 145 4.07 7.37 17.34
CA TRP A 145 3.06 7.53 16.28
C TRP A 145 1.65 7.68 16.85
N SER A 146 1.31 6.85 17.84
CA SER A 146 0.03 6.94 18.55
C SER A 146 -0.11 8.31 19.24
N LEU A 147 0.97 8.79 19.88
CA LEU A 147 0.98 10.12 20.49
C LEU A 147 0.80 11.23 19.45
N ALA A 148 1.59 11.22 18.37
CA ALA A 148 1.54 12.23 17.33
C ALA A 148 0.15 12.32 16.67
N ILE A 149 -0.47 11.17 16.39
CA ILE A 149 -1.82 11.12 15.82
C ILE A 149 -2.87 11.59 16.83
N GLY A 150 -2.73 11.24 18.12
CA GLY A 150 -3.59 11.76 19.18
C GLY A 150 -3.52 13.28 19.29
N VAL A 151 -2.31 13.86 19.23
CA VAL A 151 -2.10 15.31 19.22
C VAL A 151 -2.70 15.95 17.96
N LEU A 152 -2.49 15.35 16.78
CA LEU A 152 -3.07 15.84 15.53
C LEU A 152 -4.60 15.82 15.56
N ALA A 153 -5.19 14.74 16.08
CA ALA A 153 -6.64 14.62 16.24
C ALA A 153 -7.19 15.66 17.23
N LEU A 154 -6.45 15.95 18.31
CA LEU A 154 -6.79 17.03 19.23
C LEU A 154 -6.74 18.39 18.53
N PHE A 155 -5.71 18.68 17.72
CA PHE A 155 -5.67 19.92 16.93
C PHE A 155 -6.85 20.02 15.96
N TYR A 156 -7.20 18.92 15.28
CA TYR A 156 -8.37 18.86 14.40
C TYR A 156 -9.68 19.11 15.17
N PHE A 157 -9.81 18.57 16.39
CA PHE A 157 -10.95 18.86 17.26
C PHE A 157 -11.05 20.34 17.65
N LEU A 158 -9.93 20.92 18.09
CA LEU A 158 -9.88 22.32 18.49
C LEU A 158 -10.16 23.23 17.29
N TYR A 159 -9.64 22.89 16.10
CA TYR A 159 -9.99 23.55 14.85
C TYR A 159 -11.51 23.48 14.60
N GLY A 160 -12.11 22.30 14.76
CA GLY A 160 -13.56 22.12 14.65
C GLY A 160 -14.36 23.00 15.63
N ILE A 161 -13.94 23.09 16.88
CA ILE A 161 -14.63 23.91 17.90
C ILE A 161 -14.43 25.41 17.69
N PHE A 162 -13.21 25.87 17.39
CA PHE A 162 -12.89 27.29 17.40
C PHE A 162 -13.07 27.97 16.04
N ILE A 163 -13.09 27.21 14.94
CA ILE A 163 -13.17 27.76 13.59
C ILE A 163 -14.47 27.35 12.90
N LEU A 164 -14.86 26.07 12.97
CA LEU A 164 -16.07 25.58 12.29
C LEU A 164 -17.35 25.78 13.13
N ALA A 165 -17.33 25.43 14.42
CA ALA A 165 -18.51 25.51 15.29
C ALA A 165 -19.04 26.93 15.60
N PRO A 166 -18.25 28.01 15.66
CA PRO A 166 -18.79 29.35 15.91
C PRO A 166 -19.70 29.85 14.77
N GLN A 167 -19.59 29.26 13.58
CA GLN A 167 -20.49 29.54 12.46
C GLN A 167 -21.83 28.79 12.59
N SER A 168 -21.88 27.74 13.41
CA SER A 168 -23.05 26.87 13.64
C SER A 168 -23.50 26.93 15.12
N LEU A 169 -23.73 28.15 15.64
CA LEU A 169 -24.10 28.51 17.04
C LEU A 169 -25.29 27.74 17.67
N THR A 170 -25.86 26.77 16.98
CA THR A 170 -27.06 26.03 17.34
C THR A 170 -26.77 24.70 18.04
N VAL A 171 -25.56 24.14 17.94
CA VAL A 171 -25.21 22.82 18.49
C VAL A 171 -24.67 22.91 19.93
N SER A 172 -25.16 22.04 20.82
CA SER A 172 -24.65 21.91 22.19
C SER A 172 -23.17 21.45 22.18
N PRO A 173 -22.25 22.11 22.90
CA PRO A 173 -20.84 21.71 22.99
C PRO A 173 -20.63 20.26 23.43
N TRP A 174 -21.51 19.74 24.30
CA TRP A 174 -21.45 18.35 24.76
C TRP A 174 -21.76 17.36 23.64
N LEU A 175 -22.71 17.65 22.75
CA LEU A 175 -23.02 16.80 21.61
C LEU A 175 -21.87 16.77 20.60
N LEU A 176 -21.21 17.92 20.38
CA LEU A 176 -20.00 17.99 19.56
C LEU A 176 -18.87 17.15 20.16
N LEU A 177 -18.65 17.24 21.47
CA LEU A 177 -17.64 16.44 22.16
C LEU A 177 -17.95 14.93 22.05
N VAL A 178 -19.20 14.52 22.28
CA VAL A 178 -19.59 13.11 22.19
C VAL A 178 -19.44 12.59 20.76
N SER A 179 -19.93 13.33 19.75
CA SER A 179 -19.78 12.97 18.35
C SER A 179 -18.30 12.86 17.96
N PHE A 180 -17.48 13.82 18.40
CA PHE A 180 -16.05 13.78 18.14
C PHE A 180 -15.39 12.55 18.75
N LEU A 181 -15.64 12.26 20.03
CA LEU A 181 -14.99 11.14 20.71
C LEU A 181 -15.45 9.77 20.19
N THR A 182 -16.70 9.65 19.75
CA THR A 182 -17.31 8.35 19.35
C THR A 182 -17.20 8.06 17.86
N ILE A 183 -17.21 9.09 17.01
CA ILE A 183 -17.25 8.93 15.55
C ILE A 183 -15.99 9.51 14.92
N THR A 184 -15.76 10.81 15.08
CA THR A 184 -14.74 11.54 14.32
C THR A 184 -13.33 11.13 14.71
N PHE A 185 -13.04 11.02 16.01
CA PHE A 185 -11.72 10.65 16.52
C PHE A 185 -11.33 9.23 16.10
N PRO A 186 -12.16 8.19 16.29
CA PRO A 186 -11.83 6.85 15.79
C PRO A 186 -11.63 6.83 14.26
N ALA A 187 -12.51 7.47 13.49
CA ALA A 187 -12.39 7.51 12.02
C ALA A 187 -11.08 8.20 11.58
N PHE A 188 -10.77 9.35 12.18
CA PHE A 188 -9.54 10.09 11.92
C PHE A 188 -8.31 9.28 12.31
N TYR A 189 -8.34 8.67 13.50
CA TYR A 189 -7.25 7.83 14.00
C TYR A 189 -6.97 6.67 13.05
N THR A 190 -7.98 5.86 12.70
CA THR A 190 -7.79 4.70 11.81
C THR A 190 -7.32 5.11 10.42
N PHE A 191 -7.84 6.23 9.90
CA PHE A 191 -7.47 6.73 8.59
C PHE A 191 -6.02 7.22 8.55
N VAL A 192 -5.64 8.14 9.43
CA VAL A 192 -4.29 8.72 9.48
C VAL A 192 -3.25 7.66 9.85
N PHE A 193 -3.56 6.77 10.80
CA PHE A 193 -2.65 5.68 11.17
C PHE A 193 -2.49 4.69 10.02
N GLY A 194 -3.57 4.37 9.29
CA GLY A 194 -3.53 3.55 8.09
C GLY A 194 -2.63 4.14 7.00
N LEU A 195 -2.77 5.44 6.72
CA LEU A 195 -1.92 6.17 5.77
C LEU A 195 -0.46 6.17 6.20
N LEU A 196 -0.17 6.49 7.47
CA LEU A 196 1.18 6.51 8.00
C LEU A 196 1.87 5.15 7.83
N ARG A 197 1.21 4.06 8.22
CA ARG A 197 1.78 2.71 8.07
C ARG A 197 2.01 2.34 6.60
N MET A 198 1.14 2.76 5.68
CA MET A 198 1.36 2.57 4.24
C MET A 198 2.59 3.33 3.73
N ILE A 199 2.79 4.57 4.16
CA ILE A 199 3.98 5.36 3.82
C ILE A 199 5.25 4.70 4.39
N LEU A 200 5.20 4.24 5.65
CA LEU A 200 6.32 3.54 6.27
C LEU A 200 6.64 2.23 5.53
N LEU A 201 5.63 1.44 5.20
CA LEU A 201 5.77 0.20 4.41
C LEU A 201 6.43 0.47 3.06
N LEU A 202 6.02 1.54 2.36
CA LEU A 202 6.62 1.95 1.10
C LEU A 202 8.09 2.31 1.27
N SER A 203 8.41 3.08 2.30
CA SER A 203 9.79 3.46 2.64
C SER A 203 10.66 2.24 2.92
N PHE A 204 10.16 1.27 3.71
CA PHE A 204 10.89 0.04 4.01
C PHE A 204 11.04 -0.88 2.81
N LEU A 205 10.06 -0.96 1.92
CA LEU A 205 10.20 -1.72 0.67
C LEU A 205 11.23 -1.09 -0.27
N ASN A 206 11.26 0.25 -0.37
CA ASN A 206 12.30 0.94 -1.12
C ASN A 206 13.70 0.68 -0.54
N GLN A 207 13.83 0.74 0.79
CA GLN A 207 15.08 0.39 1.49
C GLN A 207 15.47 -1.07 1.27
N LEU A 208 14.51 -2.01 1.30
CA LEU A 208 14.74 -3.43 1.03
C LEU A 208 15.36 -3.62 -0.37
N PHE A 209 14.77 -2.99 -1.39
CA PHE A 209 15.28 -3.09 -2.76
C PHE A 209 16.65 -2.43 -2.97
N ALA A 210 16.95 -1.38 -2.20
CA ALA A 210 18.25 -0.73 -2.21
C ALA A 210 19.34 -1.56 -1.49
N LEU A 211 19.01 -2.20 -0.37
CA LEU A 211 19.97 -2.91 0.49
C LEU A 211 20.21 -4.36 0.05
N PHE A 212 19.23 -5.03 -0.54
CA PHE A 212 19.30 -6.44 -0.89
C PHE A 212 19.25 -6.66 -2.41
N SER A 213 19.98 -7.68 -2.88
CA SER A 213 19.83 -8.14 -4.26
C SER A 213 18.47 -8.81 -4.42
N ILE A 214 17.74 -8.45 -5.47
CA ILE A 214 16.39 -8.97 -5.71
C ILE A 214 16.46 -10.00 -6.82
N ARG A 215 16.09 -11.24 -6.50
CA ARG A 215 16.10 -12.38 -7.42
C ARG A 215 14.69 -12.58 -7.94
N VAL A 216 14.48 -12.18 -9.20
CA VAL A 216 13.22 -12.41 -9.91
C VAL A 216 13.28 -13.80 -10.54
N ARG A 217 12.26 -14.63 -10.28
CA ARG A 217 12.19 -16.00 -10.81
C ARG A 217 11.24 -16.05 -12.00
N PRO A 218 11.72 -16.11 -13.25
CA PRO A 218 10.86 -16.03 -14.44
C PRO A 218 9.79 -17.14 -14.48
N LEU A 219 10.12 -18.33 -13.98
CA LEU A 219 9.23 -19.50 -13.95
C LEU A 219 8.48 -19.65 -12.60
N SER A 220 8.26 -18.54 -11.89
CA SER A 220 7.46 -18.55 -10.66
C SER A 220 5.97 -18.78 -10.99
N PRO A 221 5.24 -19.59 -10.20
CA PRO A 221 3.82 -19.89 -10.46
C PRO A 221 2.89 -18.66 -10.35
N ASP A 222 3.38 -17.55 -9.80
CA ASP A 222 2.63 -16.30 -9.63
C ASP A 222 2.65 -15.38 -10.87
N SER A 223 3.38 -15.77 -11.93
CA SER A 223 3.62 -14.97 -13.15
C SER A 223 4.22 -13.57 -12.90
N SER A 224 4.67 -13.30 -11.67
CA SER A 224 5.13 -11.99 -11.19
C SER A 224 6.53 -12.10 -10.60
N GLY A 225 7.23 -13.19 -10.87
CA GLY A 225 8.62 -13.36 -10.49
C GLY A 225 8.86 -13.68 -9.02
N GLY A 226 7.81 -14.04 -8.28
CA GLY A 226 7.80 -14.16 -6.82
C GLY A 226 7.37 -12.87 -6.10
N LEU A 227 7.07 -11.80 -6.83
CA LEU A 227 6.71 -10.48 -6.29
C LEU A 227 5.18 -10.23 -6.27
N ALA A 228 4.33 -11.22 -6.54
CA ALA A 228 2.87 -11.02 -6.56
C ALA A 228 2.29 -10.46 -5.26
N ALA A 229 2.95 -10.70 -4.12
CA ALA A 229 2.57 -10.10 -2.84
C ALA A 229 2.57 -8.56 -2.87
N LEU A 230 3.40 -7.93 -3.72
CA LEU A 230 3.39 -6.48 -3.92
C LEU A 230 2.14 -6.00 -4.65
N GLY A 231 1.48 -6.85 -5.42
CA GLY A 231 0.18 -6.53 -6.02
C GLY A 231 -0.91 -6.28 -4.98
N GLN A 232 -0.83 -6.95 -3.83
CA GLN A 232 -1.74 -6.72 -2.71
C GLN A 232 -1.63 -5.29 -2.18
N LEU A 233 -0.43 -4.68 -2.22
CA LEU A 233 -0.22 -3.27 -1.85
C LEU A 233 -0.94 -2.30 -2.77
N GLY A 234 -1.00 -2.60 -4.06
CA GLY A 234 -1.76 -1.81 -5.02
C GLY A 234 -3.25 -1.79 -4.66
N TRP A 235 -3.81 -2.94 -4.29
CA TRP A 235 -5.20 -3.07 -3.84
C TRP A 235 -5.45 -2.39 -2.49
N MET A 236 -4.48 -2.45 -1.58
CA MET A 236 -4.52 -1.70 -0.32
C MET A 236 -4.55 -0.19 -0.56
N GLY A 237 -3.68 0.29 -1.47
CA GLY A 237 -3.70 1.67 -1.94
C GLY A 237 -5.07 2.03 -2.51
N ALA A 238 -5.64 1.18 -3.38
CA ALA A 238 -6.96 1.41 -3.95
C ALA A 238 -8.07 1.51 -2.90
N ALA A 239 -8.08 0.63 -1.90
CA ALA A 239 -9.05 0.66 -0.82
C ALA A 239 -8.97 1.97 -0.01
N ILE A 240 -7.76 2.49 0.24
CA ILE A 240 -7.56 3.78 0.90
C ILE A 240 -8.07 4.93 0.04
N MET A 241 -7.83 4.89 -1.28
CA MET A 241 -8.34 5.91 -2.20
C MET A 241 -9.87 5.93 -2.20
N VAL A 242 -10.51 4.75 -2.21
CA VAL A 242 -11.97 4.63 -2.08
C VAL A 242 -12.46 5.22 -0.76
N ALA A 243 -11.84 4.85 0.37
CA ALA A 243 -12.19 5.42 1.67
C ALA A 243 -12.04 6.95 1.70
N SER A 244 -10.96 7.47 1.11
CA SER A 244 -10.71 8.91 1.01
C SER A 244 -11.79 9.62 0.22
N THR A 245 -12.21 9.06 -0.92
CA THR A 245 -13.31 9.63 -1.71
C THR A 245 -14.64 9.56 -1.00
N LEU A 246 -14.94 8.47 -0.28
CA LEU A 246 -16.16 8.38 0.53
C LEU A 246 -16.20 9.49 1.58
N PHE A 247 -15.08 9.79 2.23
CA PHE A 247 -14.99 10.94 3.13
C PHE A 247 -15.16 12.27 2.40
N LEU A 248 -14.50 12.49 1.27
CA LEU A 248 -14.63 13.72 0.48
C LEU A 248 -16.09 13.98 0.06
N LEU A 249 -16.77 12.96 -0.44
CA LEU A 249 -18.17 13.05 -0.85
C LEU A 249 -19.08 13.31 0.36
N ALA A 250 -18.84 12.63 1.48
CA ALA A 250 -19.61 12.84 2.69
C ALA A 250 -19.44 14.27 3.27
N PHE A 251 -18.25 14.86 3.17
CA PHE A 251 -18.00 16.22 3.65
C PHE A 251 -18.43 17.31 2.66
N HIS A 252 -18.56 17.01 1.37
CA HIS A 252 -18.97 18.00 0.37
C HIS A 252 -20.41 18.47 0.58
N GLU A 253 -21.29 17.51 0.91
CA GLU A 253 -22.73 17.76 0.99
C GLU A 253 -23.19 18.13 2.42
N PHE A 254 -22.35 17.88 3.45
CA PHE A 254 -22.73 18.06 4.86
C PHE A 254 -23.05 19.53 5.23
N PRO A 255 -24.33 19.93 5.37
CA PRO A 255 -24.73 21.34 5.44
C PRO A 255 -24.17 22.16 6.61
N PRO A 256 -23.96 21.62 7.84
CA PRO A 256 -23.41 22.43 8.93
C PRO A 256 -21.90 22.65 8.82
N ILE A 257 -21.22 21.98 7.87
CA ILE A 257 -19.78 22.08 7.62
C ILE A 257 -19.59 22.31 6.12
N SER A 258 -20.13 23.41 5.60
CA SER A 258 -19.81 23.81 4.22
C SER A 258 -18.31 24.04 4.13
N LEU A 259 -17.58 23.08 3.54
CA LEU A 259 -16.15 23.22 3.32
C LEU A 259 -15.90 24.48 2.50
N SER A 260 -14.93 25.28 2.92
CA SER A 260 -14.53 26.41 2.09
C SER A 260 -13.95 25.88 0.77
N PRO A 261 -14.01 26.65 -0.33
CA PRO A 261 -13.36 26.26 -1.58
C PRO A 261 -11.87 25.90 -1.39
N TYR A 262 -11.21 26.51 -0.41
CA TYR A 262 -9.82 26.20 -0.06
C TYR A 262 -9.66 24.82 0.58
N ASP A 263 -10.61 24.38 1.40
CA ASP A 263 -10.59 23.05 2.01
C ASP A 263 -10.79 21.96 0.95
N ILE A 264 -11.74 22.17 0.03
CA ILE A 264 -11.98 21.26 -1.10
C ILE A 264 -10.75 21.18 -2.00
N ALA A 265 -10.14 22.33 -2.32
CA ALA A 265 -8.91 22.36 -3.11
C ALA A 265 -7.76 21.64 -2.38
N GLY A 266 -7.56 21.90 -1.09
CA GLY A 266 -6.54 21.25 -0.27
C GLY A 266 -6.73 19.74 -0.19
N ALA A 267 -7.97 19.28 0.00
CA ALA A 267 -8.29 17.86 0.06
C ALA A 267 -8.11 17.17 -1.31
N THR A 268 -8.46 17.85 -2.40
CA THR A 268 -8.23 17.37 -3.77
C THR A 268 -6.73 17.27 -4.08
N ILE A 269 -5.94 18.29 -3.75
CA ILE A 269 -4.48 18.27 -3.92
C ILE A 269 -3.86 17.14 -3.09
N SER A 270 -4.32 16.95 -1.86
CA SER A 270 -3.85 15.86 -0.98
C SER A 270 -4.18 14.49 -1.56
N TYR A 271 -5.39 14.32 -2.10
CA TYR A 271 -5.83 13.09 -2.78
C TYR A 271 -4.98 12.79 -4.02
N LEU A 272 -4.73 13.78 -4.88
CA LEU A 272 -3.90 13.61 -6.08
C LEU A 272 -2.44 13.33 -5.72
N THR A 273 -1.92 13.99 -4.68
CA THR A 273 -0.57 13.73 -4.18
C THR A 273 -0.46 12.30 -3.68
N LEU A 274 -1.44 11.85 -2.88
CA LEU A 274 -1.49 10.48 -2.38
C LEU A 274 -1.58 9.48 -3.54
N LEU A 275 -2.41 9.74 -4.54
CA LEU A 275 -2.53 8.92 -5.75
C LEU A 275 -1.17 8.75 -6.43
N ILE A 276 -0.46 9.85 -6.68
CA ILE A 276 0.85 9.84 -7.36
C ILE A 276 1.88 9.07 -6.51
N VAL A 277 1.93 9.34 -5.20
CA VAL A 277 2.86 8.67 -4.28
C VAL A 277 2.60 7.16 -4.23
N LEU A 278 1.35 6.73 -4.12
CA LEU A 278 0.99 5.31 -4.11
C LEU A 278 1.25 4.65 -5.47
N ALA A 279 0.92 5.32 -6.58
CA ALA A 279 1.15 4.78 -7.93
C ALA A 279 2.64 4.58 -8.22
N ILE A 280 3.46 5.60 -7.98
CA ILE A 280 4.91 5.53 -8.17
C ILE A 280 5.51 4.51 -7.20
N GLY A 281 5.11 4.59 -5.93
CA GLY A 281 5.66 3.73 -4.88
C GLY A 281 5.39 2.25 -5.11
N TRP A 282 4.15 1.88 -5.43
CA TRP A 282 3.75 0.48 -5.54
C TRP A 282 4.00 -0.15 -6.90
N LEU A 283 4.01 0.63 -7.98
CA LEU A 283 4.18 0.09 -9.33
C LEU A 283 5.55 0.43 -9.91
N ALA A 284 5.99 1.68 -9.84
CA ALA A 284 7.21 2.10 -10.51
C ALA A 284 8.47 1.54 -9.83
N LEU A 285 8.53 1.52 -8.49
CA LEU A 285 9.70 1.00 -7.78
C LEU A 285 9.93 -0.50 -8.05
N PRO A 286 8.94 -1.41 -7.88
CA PRO A 286 9.16 -2.82 -8.20
C PRO A 286 9.41 -3.04 -9.69
N HIS A 287 8.75 -2.29 -10.58
CA HIS A 287 8.99 -2.36 -12.02
C HIS A 287 10.46 -2.09 -12.36
N GLN A 288 11.05 -1.01 -11.83
CA GLN A 288 12.46 -0.69 -12.06
C GLN A 288 13.39 -1.80 -11.55
N VAL A 289 13.08 -2.41 -10.42
CA VAL A 289 13.86 -3.52 -9.85
C VAL A 289 13.76 -4.76 -10.75
N MET A 290 12.58 -5.09 -11.26
CA MET A 290 12.35 -6.23 -12.14
C MET A 290 13.02 -6.04 -13.51
N VAL A 291 12.92 -4.85 -14.10
CA VAL A 291 13.62 -4.49 -15.34
C VAL A 291 15.14 -4.58 -15.15
N ARG A 292 15.68 -4.08 -14.03
CA ARG A 292 17.11 -4.20 -13.73
C ARG A 292 17.52 -5.67 -13.59
N ALA A 293 16.74 -6.47 -12.88
CA ALA A 293 17.01 -7.91 -12.72
C ALA A 293 17.01 -8.64 -14.07
N ARG A 294 16.04 -8.33 -14.95
CA ARG A 294 15.99 -8.87 -16.32
C ARG A 294 17.24 -8.47 -17.11
N ASN A 295 17.58 -7.18 -17.11
CA ASN A 295 18.71 -6.68 -17.88
C ASN A 295 20.04 -7.29 -17.40
N GLN A 296 20.19 -7.53 -16.09
CA GLN A 296 21.33 -8.25 -15.53
C GLN A 296 21.42 -9.71 -16.00
N GLN A 297 20.28 -10.38 -16.24
CA GLN A 297 20.26 -11.74 -16.78
C GLN A 297 20.51 -11.77 -18.30
N LEU A 298 20.07 -10.74 -19.01
CA LEU A 298 20.28 -10.62 -20.46
C LEU A 298 21.70 -10.19 -20.83
N GLN A 299 22.37 -9.40 -19.98
CA GLN A 299 23.72 -8.89 -20.21
C GLN A 299 24.75 -9.96 -20.67
N PRO A 300 24.92 -11.11 -19.98
CA PRO A 300 25.88 -12.12 -20.44
C PRO A 300 25.54 -12.70 -21.82
N LEU A 301 24.24 -12.81 -22.16
CA LEU A 301 23.81 -13.26 -23.50
C LEU A 301 24.13 -12.22 -24.56
N THR A 302 23.95 -10.93 -24.25
CA THR A 302 24.36 -9.84 -25.14
C THR A 302 25.87 -9.83 -25.36
N GLU A 303 26.66 -9.96 -24.31
CA GLU A 303 28.13 -10.02 -24.39
C GLU A 303 28.63 -11.24 -25.18
N GLU A 304 28.00 -12.41 -24.98
CA GLU A 304 28.30 -13.63 -25.76
C GLU A 304 27.92 -13.48 -27.23
N TYR A 305 26.76 -12.87 -27.51
CA TYR A 305 26.31 -12.59 -28.87
C TYR A 305 27.25 -11.62 -29.60
N GLU A 306 27.64 -10.52 -28.95
CA GLU A 306 28.59 -9.54 -29.51
C GLU A 306 29.96 -10.17 -29.78
N ARG A 307 30.46 -10.99 -28.84
CA ARG A 307 31.71 -11.73 -29.04
C ARG A 307 31.63 -12.66 -30.25
N MET A 308 30.58 -13.47 -30.32
CA MET A 308 30.35 -14.40 -31.44
C MET A 308 30.18 -13.69 -32.77
N LEU A 309 29.57 -12.50 -32.78
CA LEU A 309 29.39 -11.71 -34.00
C LEU A 309 30.74 -11.20 -34.55
N VAL A 310 31.65 -10.80 -33.67
CA VAL A 310 33.02 -10.40 -34.05
C VAL A 310 33.82 -11.60 -34.54
N GLU A 311 33.70 -12.75 -33.87
CA GLU A 311 34.40 -14.00 -34.21
C GLU A 311 33.91 -14.64 -35.52
N THR A 312 32.63 -14.48 -35.88
CA THR A 312 32.01 -15.06 -37.09
C THR A 312 32.15 -14.14 -38.32
N ARG A 313 32.94 -13.06 -38.23
CA ARG A 313 33.10 -12.14 -39.36
C ARG A 313 33.92 -12.85 -40.45
N PRO A 314 33.34 -13.10 -41.64
CA PRO A 314 33.98 -13.95 -42.63
C PRO A 314 35.32 -13.37 -43.07
N THR A 315 36.37 -14.17 -42.96
CA THR A 315 37.67 -13.88 -43.59
C THR A 315 37.70 -14.43 -45.02
N ALA A 316 38.54 -13.86 -45.90
CA ALA A 316 38.52 -14.16 -47.34
C ALA A 316 38.79 -15.64 -47.69
N ASP A 317 39.33 -16.42 -46.76
CA ASP A 317 39.72 -17.83 -46.93
C ASP A 317 38.88 -18.82 -46.11
N GLU A 318 37.80 -18.38 -45.47
CA GLU A 318 36.98 -19.24 -44.59
C GLU A 318 36.07 -20.21 -45.35
N GLU A 319 36.08 -21.48 -44.93
CA GLU A 319 35.20 -22.51 -45.47
C GLU A 319 33.72 -22.23 -45.16
N ALA A 320 32.84 -22.38 -46.17
CA ALA A 320 31.40 -22.14 -46.03
C ALA A 320 30.75 -22.87 -44.83
N ALA A 321 31.30 -24.03 -44.44
CA ALA A 321 30.83 -24.78 -43.27
C ALA A 321 31.01 -24.02 -41.93
N GLN A 322 32.08 -23.23 -41.79
CA GLN A 322 32.34 -22.45 -40.58
C GLN A 322 31.37 -21.26 -40.46
N ILE A 323 31.05 -20.63 -41.59
CA ILE A 323 30.04 -19.56 -41.67
C ILE A 323 28.67 -20.10 -41.25
N VAL A 324 28.26 -21.26 -41.79
CA VAL A 324 26.99 -21.91 -41.41
C VAL A 324 26.96 -22.23 -39.91
N ALA A 325 28.01 -22.85 -39.35
CA ALA A 325 28.05 -23.17 -37.92
C ALA A 325 28.01 -21.91 -37.02
N GLY A 326 28.70 -20.84 -37.41
CA GLY A 326 28.67 -19.57 -36.67
C GLY A 326 27.29 -18.90 -36.71
N THR A 327 26.65 -18.87 -37.88
CA THR A 327 25.28 -18.35 -38.02
C THR A 327 24.23 -19.13 -37.23
N GLU A 328 24.32 -20.47 -37.20
CA GLU A 328 23.44 -21.31 -36.37
C GLU A 328 23.60 -21.01 -34.87
N ARG A 329 24.84 -20.82 -34.40
CA ARG A 329 25.11 -20.44 -33.02
C ARG A 329 24.54 -19.07 -32.67
N LEU A 330 24.71 -18.07 -33.54
CA LEU A 330 24.11 -16.74 -33.37
C LEU A 330 22.58 -16.81 -33.34
N ALA A 331 21.97 -17.63 -34.19
CA ALA A 331 20.52 -17.86 -34.18
C ALA A 331 20.05 -18.51 -32.86
N ALA A 332 20.78 -19.50 -32.35
CA ALA A 332 20.47 -20.13 -31.07
C ALA A 332 20.61 -19.15 -29.88
N LEU A 333 21.62 -18.29 -29.89
CA LEU A 333 21.79 -17.24 -28.87
C LEU A 333 20.66 -16.21 -28.92
N LYS A 334 20.28 -15.77 -30.13
CA LYS A 334 19.13 -14.87 -30.32
C LYS A 334 17.84 -15.50 -29.79
N GLN A 335 17.58 -16.77 -30.10
CA GLN A 335 16.41 -17.47 -29.61
C GLN A 335 16.40 -17.57 -28.07
N ARG A 336 17.55 -17.83 -27.45
CA ARG A 336 17.67 -17.82 -25.97
C ARG A 336 17.40 -16.44 -25.39
N TYR A 337 17.93 -15.39 -26.01
CA TYR A 337 17.71 -14.01 -25.61
C TYR A 337 16.22 -13.64 -25.67
N GLU A 338 15.55 -13.94 -26.79
CA GLU A 338 14.11 -13.69 -26.98
C GLU A 338 13.28 -14.47 -25.95
N LEU A 339 13.59 -15.74 -25.72
CA LEU A 339 12.91 -16.57 -24.72
C LEU A 339 13.04 -15.97 -23.30
N VAL A 340 14.24 -15.54 -22.90
CA VAL A 340 14.45 -14.89 -21.60
C VAL A 340 13.69 -13.57 -21.56
N GLN A 341 13.78 -12.75 -22.60
CA GLN A 341 13.10 -11.45 -22.66
C GLN A 341 11.58 -11.56 -22.53
N GLU A 342 10.97 -12.55 -23.18
CA GLU A 342 9.52 -12.80 -23.15
C GLU A 342 9.04 -13.44 -21.84
N THR A 343 9.85 -14.34 -21.27
CA THR A 343 9.47 -15.08 -20.04
C THR A 343 9.71 -14.25 -18.78
N PHE A 344 10.62 -13.27 -18.80
CA PHE A 344 10.94 -12.48 -17.61
C PHE A 344 9.85 -11.44 -17.31
N PRO A 345 9.17 -11.52 -16.15
CA PRO A 345 8.17 -10.53 -15.80
C PRO A 345 8.84 -9.18 -15.53
N ILE A 346 8.21 -8.11 -16.02
CA ILE A 346 8.66 -6.73 -15.82
C ILE A 346 7.76 -5.94 -14.87
N TRP A 347 6.58 -6.45 -14.52
CA TRP A 347 5.64 -5.79 -13.62
C TRP A 347 5.37 -6.66 -12.38
N PRO A 348 5.20 -6.06 -11.20
CA PRO A 348 4.90 -6.80 -9.95
C PRO A 348 3.47 -7.35 -9.91
N VAL A 349 2.66 -7.02 -10.91
CA VAL A 349 1.26 -7.43 -11.08
C VAL A 349 1.02 -7.84 -12.52
N GLN A 350 0.03 -8.69 -12.73
CA GLN A 350 -0.42 -9.04 -14.07
C GLN A 350 -1.05 -7.82 -14.76
N VAL A 351 -0.90 -7.71 -16.08
CA VAL A 351 -1.42 -6.57 -16.86
C VAL A 351 -2.93 -6.37 -16.67
N VAL A 352 -3.69 -7.48 -16.55
CA VAL A 352 -5.14 -7.44 -16.29
C VAL A 352 -5.45 -6.82 -14.92
N GLU A 353 -4.68 -7.17 -13.89
CA GLU A 353 -4.81 -6.60 -12.55
C GLU A 353 -4.39 -5.13 -12.51
N MET A 354 -3.34 -4.76 -13.26
CA MET A 354 -2.90 -3.36 -13.39
C MET A 354 -4.02 -2.47 -13.95
N ARG A 355 -4.75 -2.95 -14.96
CA ARG A 355 -5.92 -2.23 -15.51
C ARG A 355 -7.02 -2.06 -14.46
N ARG A 356 -7.32 -3.11 -13.68
CA ARG A 356 -8.31 -3.05 -12.60
C ARG A 356 -7.89 -2.08 -11.49
N LEU A 357 -6.61 -2.09 -11.11
CA LEU A 357 -6.05 -1.16 -10.14
C LEU A 357 -6.13 0.29 -10.62
N ALA A 358 -5.76 0.55 -11.88
CA ALA A 358 -5.85 1.88 -12.47
C ALA A 358 -7.30 2.41 -12.43
N VAL A 359 -8.28 1.57 -12.78
CA VAL A 359 -9.71 1.93 -12.67
C VAL A 359 -10.08 2.18 -11.21
N ALA A 360 -9.67 1.33 -10.26
CA ALA A 360 -9.99 1.50 -8.85
C ALA A 360 -9.38 2.76 -8.22
N TRP A 361 -8.26 3.26 -8.76
CA TRP A 361 -7.63 4.51 -8.34
C TRP A 361 -8.25 5.76 -8.97
N LEU A 362 -8.62 5.68 -10.24
CA LEU A 362 -9.15 6.81 -10.99
C LEU A 362 -10.65 7.01 -10.79
N LEU A 363 -11.43 5.93 -10.63
CA LEU A 363 -12.88 6.00 -10.49
C LEU A 363 -13.31 6.90 -9.33
N PRO A 364 -12.72 6.81 -8.12
CA PRO A 364 -13.13 7.68 -7.02
C PRO A 364 -12.80 9.15 -7.28
N ALA A 365 -11.70 9.44 -7.98
CA ALA A 365 -11.34 10.79 -8.41
C ALA A 365 -12.34 11.36 -9.41
N LEU A 366 -12.72 10.56 -10.41
CA LEU A 366 -13.71 10.93 -11.42
C LEU A 366 -15.08 11.19 -10.79
N MET A 367 -15.49 10.38 -9.82
CA MET A 367 -16.76 10.55 -9.09
C MET A 367 -16.78 11.84 -8.27
N ALA A 368 -15.67 12.20 -7.63
CA ALA A 368 -15.57 13.46 -6.89
C ALA A 368 -15.61 14.70 -7.79
N LEU A 369 -15.12 14.60 -9.04
CA LEU A 369 -15.07 15.74 -9.98
C LEU A 369 -16.35 15.90 -10.82
N LEU A 370 -17.16 14.84 -10.94
CA LEU A 370 -18.36 14.82 -11.77
C LEU A 370 -19.35 15.97 -11.47
N PRO A 371 -19.70 16.29 -10.21
CA PRO A 371 -20.60 17.39 -9.89
C PRO A 371 -20.07 18.74 -10.40
N SER A 372 -18.79 19.03 -10.16
CA SER A 372 -18.16 20.27 -10.62
C SER A 372 -18.14 20.40 -12.14
N ILE A 373 -17.98 19.29 -12.86
CA ILE A 373 -18.05 19.26 -14.32
C ILE A 373 -19.48 19.55 -14.79
N PHE A 374 -20.49 18.92 -14.18
CA PHE A 374 -21.90 19.17 -14.53
C PHE A 374 -22.32 20.61 -14.28
N ASP A 375 -21.93 21.20 -13.15
CA ASP A 375 -22.23 22.60 -12.81
C ASP A 375 -21.70 23.59 -13.85
N VAL A 376 -20.52 23.33 -14.41
CA VAL A 376 -19.96 24.17 -15.48
C VAL A 376 -20.79 24.08 -16.76
N PHE A 377 -21.40 22.93 -17.06
CA PHE A 377 -22.23 22.75 -18.25
C PHE A 377 -23.68 23.23 -18.08
N THR A 378 -24.22 23.24 -16.86
CA THR A 378 -25.62 23.61 -16.57
C THR A 378 -25.81 25.11 -16.30
N ARG A 379 -24.76 25.86 -15.95
CA ARG A 379 -24.78 27.33 -15.91
C ARG A 379 -24.87 27.90 -17.35
N LYS A 380 -26.07 27.86 -17.93
CA LYS A 380 -26.45 28.57 -19.15
C LYS A 380 -27.47 29.66 -18.87
#